data_AF-A0A353WR13-F1
#
_entry.id   AF-A0A353WR13-F1
#
_cell.length_a   1.000
_cell.length_b   1.000
_cell.length_c   1.000
_cell.angle_alpha   90.00
_cell.angle_beta   90.00
_cell.angle_gamma   90.00
#
_symmetry.space_group_name_H-M   'P 1'
#
loop_
_entity.id
_entity.type
_entity.pdbx_description
1 polymer ?
#
loop_
_entity_poly.entity_id
_entity_poly.type
_entity_poly.pdbx_seq_one_letter_code
_entity_poly.pdbx_strand_id
1 'polypeptide(L)'
;MLDYDFSSLAIKGKASRGNLVTKNVIQRISLKSKGISTIEGKDIWYDTDIQRLNDEEHGLYLGKFEDGDKVLAVFRNGTFYTTSFDLVNRYQGDVLFVEKFDPNKTYTALYFDGASKSFYVKRFSFIVSDNTPICFISDHPKSYLVELSSDRHPQYEVIWALEDKPAEAVDAEEWIAKKGIAAKGKKCSSRNDVKSVRFIEPLVKEDDNEIPSEDDETPQSSSAEEPEAIIEDSEEETYEEPTLF
;
A
#
# COMPACT_ATOMS: atom_id res chain seq x y z
N MET A 1 -22.02 11.31 -37.37
CA MET A 1 -21.28 10.60 -36.31
C MET A 1 -21.95 9.25 -36.15
N LEU A 2 -21.21 8.14 -36.21
CA LEU A 2 -21.76 6.78 -36.09
C LEU A 2 -21.27 6.21 -34.77
N ASP A 3 -22.20 5.85 -33.90
CA ASP A 3 -21.91 5.10 -32.68
C ASP A 3 -22.38 3.67 -32.86
N TYR A 4 -21.55 2.71 -32.47
CA TYR A 4 -21.84 1.29 -32.60
C TYR A 4 -21.59 0.60 -31.27
N ASP A 5 -22.62 -0.08 -30.75
CA ASP A 5 -22.53 -0.84 -29.51
C ASP A 5 -22.19 -2.30 -29.78
N PHE A 6 -20.99 -2.71 -29.34
CA PHE A 6 -20.50 -4.06 -29.49
C PHE A 6 -21.12 -5.07 -28.50
N SER A 7 -21.84 -4.62 -27.47
CA SER A 7 -22.47 -5.50 -26.48
C SER A 7 -23.54 -6.41 -27.09
N SER A 8 -24.24 -5.92 -28.11
CA SER A 8 -25.28 -6.65 -28.85
C SER A 8 -24.74 -7.62 -29.91
N LEU A 9 -23.42 -7.64 -30.12
CA LEU A 9 -22.79 -8.40 -31.19
C LEU A 9 -22.64 -9.87 -30.77
N ALA A 10 -23.39 -10.76 -31.42
CA ALA A 10 -23.22 -12.19 -31.23
C ALA A 10 -21.81 -12.65 -31.66
N ILE A 11 -21.17 -13.45 -30.82
CA ILE A 11 -19.85 -14.06 -31.09
C ILE A 11 -20.02 -15.09 -32.20
N LYS A 12 -19.39 -14.86 -33.35
CA LYS A 12 -19.38 -15.80 -34.49
C LYS A 12 -18.11 -16.64 -34.49
N GLY A 13 -18.20 -17.88 -34.98
CA GLY A 13 -17.07 -18.81 -35.09
C GLY A 13 -15.97 -18.33 -36.05
N LYS A 14 -14.77 -18.90 -35.90
CA LYS A 14 -13.52 -18.48 -36.57
C LYS A 14 -13.56 -18.47 -38.11
N ALA A 15 -14.49 -19.20 -38.74
CA ALA A 15 -14.68 -19.22 -40.19
C ALA A 15 -15.55 -18.06 -40.73
N SER A 16 -16.03 -17.15 -39.87
CA SER A 16 -16.91 -16.06 -40.29
C SER A 16 -16.15 -14.92 -40.96
N ARG A 17 -16.73 -14.34 -42.02
CA ARG A 17 -16.19 -13.18 -42.79
C ARG A 17 -16.14 -11.85 -42.00
N GLY A 18 -16.49 -11.84 -40.71
CA GLY A 18 -16.56 -10.64 -39.88
C GLY A 18 -17.91 -9.90 -39.99
N ASN A 19 -18.08 -8.86 -39.17
CA ASN A 19 -19.28 -8.01 -39.17
C ASN A 19 -18.97 -6.66 -39.83
N LEU A 20 -19.75 -6.29 -40.84
CA LEU A 20 -19.64 -5.01 -41.52
C LEU A 20 -20.43 -3.94 -40.76
N VAL A 21 -19.72 -3.01 -40.13
CA VAL A 21 -20.33 -1.96 -39.30
C VAL A 21 -20.80 -0.75 -40.12
N THR A 22 -20.05 -0.36 -41.15
CA THR A 22 -20.45 0.72 -42.08
C THR A 22 -19.81 0.54 -43.45
N LYS A 23 -20.50 1.01 -44.51
CA LYS A 23 -20.00 1.04 -45.89
C LYS A 23 -19.29 2.36 -46.24
N ASN A 24 -19.38 3.35 -45.36
CA ASN A 24 -18.80 4.68 -45.58
C ASN A 24 -17.29 4.69 -45.24
N VAL A 25 -16.55 5.59 -45.87
CA VAL A 25 -15.13 5.81 -45.56
C VAL A 25 -14.99 6.35 -44.13
N ILE A 26 -14.15 5.70 -43.33
CA ILE A 26 -13.92 6.05 -41.93
C ILE A 26 -12.76 7.04 -41.84
N GLN A 27 -13.01 8.23 -41.27
CA GLN A 27 -11.96 9.24 -41.04
C GLN A 27 -11.28 9.09 -39.67
N ARG A 28 -12.03 8.74 -38.63
CA ARG A 28 -11.52 8.59 -37.25
C ARG A 28 -12.38 7.61 -36.46
N ILE A 29 -11.72 6.78 -35.64
CA ILE A 29 -12.35 5.87 -34.68
C ILE A 29 -11.97 6.37 -33.28
N SER A 30 -12.94 6.38 -32.35
CA SER A 30 -12.72 6.72 -30.94
C SER A 30 -13.57 5.81 -30.06
N LEU A 31 -12.96 5.21 -29.03
CA LEU A 31 -13.67 4.43 -28.03
C LEU A 31 -14.51 5.35 -27.15
N LYS A 32 -15.83 5.13 -27.10
CA LYS A 32 -16.73 5.92 -26.23
C LYS A 32 -16.78 5.39 -24.80
N SER A 33 -16.96 4.08 -24.65
CA SER A 33 -17.02 3.41 -23.34
C SER A 33 -16.55 1.96 -23.50
N LYS A 34 -15.93 1.42 -22.46
CA LYS A 34 -15.57 0.00 -22.33
C LYS A 34 -16.52 -0.61 -21.31
N GLY A 35 -17.12 -1.76 -21.61
CA GLY A 35 -17.89 -2.51 -20.62
C GLY A 35 -17.01 -2.87 -19.42
N ILE A 36 -17.56 -2.75 -18.22
CA ILE A 36 -16.90 -3.15 -16.97
C ILE A 36 -16.94 -4.68 -16.94
N SER A 37 -15.78 -5.33 -16.89
CA SER A 37 -15.72 -6.79 -16.86
C SER A 37 -16.42 -7.32 -15.62
N THR A 38 -17.33 -8.28 -15.83
CA THR A 38 -18.06 -9.04 -14.82
C THR A 38 -17.26 -10.24 -14.29
N ILE A 39 -15.96 -10.30 -14.60
CA ILE A 39 -15.08 -11.37 -14.15
C ILE A 39 -14.72 -11.08 -12.70
N GLU A 40 -15.06 -12.02 -11.82
CA GLU A 40 -14.66 -12.00 -10.43
C GLU A 40 -13.14 -11.77 -10.33
N GLY A 41 -12.72 -10.83 -9.47
CA GLY A 41 -11.30 -10.52 -9.29
C GLY A 41 -10.49 -11.76 -8.90
N LYS A 42 -9.19 -11.74 -9.19
CA LYS A 42 -8.27 -12.84 -8.89
C LYS A 42 -7.37 -12.50 -7.74
N ASP A 43 -7.22 -13.42 -6.81
CA ASP A 43 -6.21 -13.30 -5.77
C ASP A 43 -4.82 -13.54 -6.37
N ILE A 44 -3.87 -12.66 -6.05
CA ILE A 44 -2.51 -12.70 -6.60
C ILE A 44 -1.50 -12.69 -5.47
N TRP A 45 -0.47 -13.52 -5.62
CA TRP A 45 0.70 -13.58 -4.75
C TRP A 45 1.97 -13.27 -5.52
N TYR A 46 3.00 -12.84 -4.80
CA TYR A 46 4.35 -12.62 -5.29
C TYR A 46 5.32 -13.59 -4.64
N ASP A 47 5.93 -14.43 -5.46
CA ASP A 47 6.99 -15.33 -5.06
C ASP A 47 8.34 -14.57 -5.07
N THR A 48 8.96 -14.44 -3.90
CA THR A 48 10.22 -13.72 -3.71
C THR A 48 11.44 -14.48 -4.22
N ASP A 49 11.38 -15.82 -4.30
CA ASP A 49 12.52 -16.67 -4.68
C ASP A 49 12.74 -16.62 -6.20
N ILE A 50 11.65 -16.69 -6.97
CA ILE A 50 11.71 -16.60 -8.45
C ILE A 50 11.38 -15.21 -8.99
N GLN A 51 10.95 -14.30 -8.11
CA GLN A 51 10.56 -12.92 -8.40
C GLN A 51 9.42 -12.81 -9.42
N ARG A 52 8.32 -13.56 -9.21
CA ARG A 52 7.22 -13.71 -10.17
C ARG A 52 5.84 -13.69 -9.47
N LEU A 53 4.81 -13.24 -10.19
CA LEU A 53 3.42 -13.36 -9.74
C LEU A 53 2.90 -14.79 -9.92
N ASN A 54 2.00 -15.22 -9.02
CA ASN A 54 1.24 -16.47 -9.10
C ASN A 54 -0.17 -16.31 -8.51
N ASP A 55 -1.02 -17.30 -8.75
CA ASP A 55 -2.37 -17.45 -8.19
C ASP A 55 -2.50 -18.77 -7.37
N GLU A 56 -1.38 -19.28 -6.86
CA GLU A 56 -1.25 -20.59 -6.20
C GLU A 56 -1.01 -20.47 -4.69
N GLU A 57 -1.38 -19.34 -4.07
CA GLU A 57 -1.19 -19.07 -2.63
C GLU A 57 0.27 -19.13 -2.14
N HIS A 58 1.23 -18.97 -3.05
CA HIS A 58 2.66 -19.07 -2.74
C HIS A 58 3.34 -17.69 -2.64
N GLY A 59 3.99 -17.42 -1.51
CA GLY A 59 4.72 -16.17 -1.27
C GLY A 59 3.84 -15.08 -0.64
N LEU A 60 4.09 -13.83 -1.02
CA LEU A 60 3.44 -12.66 -0.43
C LEU A 60 2.10 -12.38 -1.10
N TYR A 61 1.01 -12.41 -0.33
CA TYR A 61 -0.30 -12.05 -0.84
C TYR A 61 -0.36 -10.55 -1.18
N LEU A 62 -0.74 -10.22 -2.42
CA LEU A 62 -0.82 -8.84 -2.90
C LEU A 62 -2.25 -8.27 -2.87
N GLY A 63 -3.26 -9.14 -2.74
CA GLY A 63 -4.67 -8.77 -2.77
C GLY A 63 -5.44 -9.36 -3.95
N LYS A 64 -6.74 -9.05 -4.00
CA LYS A 64 -7.63 -9.38 -5.12
C LYS A 64 -7.52 -8.32 -6.21
N PHE A 65 -7.30 -8.74 -7.45
CA PHE A 65 -7.12 -7.87 -8.62
C PHE A 65 -8.30 -7.98 -9.58
N GLU A 66 -8.78 -6.82 -10.04
CA GLU A 66 -9.79 -6.68 -11.06
C GLU A 66 -9.20 -6.09 -12.35
N ASP A 67 -10.00 -6.09 -13.41
CA ASP A 67 -9.61 -5.53 -14.70
C ASP A 67 -9.19 -4.05 -14.58
N GLY A 68 -7.92 -3.77 -14.86
CA GLY A 68 -7.35 -2.43 -14.83
C GLY A 68 -6.49 -2.15 -13.60
N ASP A 69 -6.56 -3.01 -12.57
CA ASP A 69 -5.63 -2.96 -11.45
C ASP A 69 -4.19 -3.19 -11.92
N LYS A 70 -3.25 -2.63 -11.16
CA LYS A 70 -1.82 -2.65 -11.47
C LYS A 70 -1.04 -3.13 -10.27
N VAL A 71 0.12 -3.73 -10.56
CA VAL A 71 1.11 -4.09 -9.55
C VAL A 71 2.18 -3.01 -9.54
N LEU A 72 2.59 -2.56 -8.36
CA LEU A 72 3.73 -1.67 -8.14
C LEU A 72 4.92 -2.50 -7.71
N ALA A 73 6.04 -2.36 -8.40
CA ALA A 73 7.33 -2.92 -7.98
C ALA A 73 8.32 -1.78 -7.72
N VAL A 74 8.92 -1.80 -6.53
CA VAL A 74 9.92 -0.82 -6.09
C VAL A 74 11.23 -1.54 -5.82
N PHE A 75 12.35 -0.93 -6.19
CA PHE A 75 13.68 -1.52 -6.15
C PHE A 75 14.62 -0.72 -5.24
N ARG A 76 15.61 -1.40 -4.65
CA ARG A 76 16.56 -0.79 -3.70
C ARG A 76 17.45 0.31 -4.31
N ASN A 77 17.60 0.32 -5.63
CA ASN A 77 18.30 1.39 -6.36
C ASN A 77 17.47 2.69 -6.47
N GLY A 78 16.24 2.74 -5.93
CA GLY A 78 15.37 3.92 -6.00
C GLY A 78 14.65 4.07 -7.35
N THR A 79 14.49 2.99 -8.10
CA THR A 79 13.58 2.93 -9.24
C THR A 79 12.29 2.18 -8.90
N PHE A 80 11.24 2.46 -9.65
CA PHE A 80 9.99 1.74 -9.59
C PHE A 80 9.40 1.57 -10.99
N TYR A 81 8.45 0.65 -11.12
CA TYR A 81 7.51 0.65 -12.24
C TYR A 81 6.20 -0.03 -11.87
N THR A 82 5.15 0.23 -12.65
CA THR A 82 3.88 -0.49 -12.53
C THR A 82 3.70 -1.49 -13.67
N THR A 83 3.08 -2.64 -13.43
CA THR A 83 2.74 -3.64 -14.46
C THR A 83 1.26 -4.01 -14.40
N SER A 84 0.77 -4.78 -15.38
CA SER A 84 -0.44 -5.59 -15.19
C SER A 84 -0.21 -6.65 -14.09
N PHE A 85 -1.25 -7.39 -13.74
CA PHE A 85 -1.16 -8.56 -12.86
C PHE A 85 -1.01 -9.89 -13.64
N ASP A 86 -0.52 -9.84 -14.90
CA ASP A 86 -0.29 -11.04 -15.69
C ASP A 86 0.77 -11.93 -15.04
N LEU A 87 0.48 -13.22 -14.87
CA LEU A 87 1.37 -14.17 -14.20
C LEU A 87 2.71 -14.38 -14.93
N VAL A 88 2.89 -13.89 -16.16
CA VAL A 88 4.17 -13.92 -16.88
C VAL A 88 5.13 -12.82 -16.41
N ASN A 89 4.64 -11.83 -15.67
CA ASN A 89 5.43 -10.70 -15.19
C ASN A 89 6.50 -11.17 -14.20
N ARG A 90 7.74 -10.72 -14.44
CA ARG A 90 8.91 -11.02 -13.61
C ARG A 90 9.60 -9.72 -13.20
N TYR A 91 9.94 -9.59 -11.93
CA TYR A 91 10.52 -8.38 -11.35
C TYR A 91 12.02 -8.56 -11.14
N GLN A 92 12.80 -8.36 -12.19
CA GLN A 92 14.25 -8.60 -12.14
C GLN A 92 14.98 -7.50 -11.39
N GLY A 93 15.86 -7.90 -10.47
CA GLY A 93 16.78 -6.99 -9.78
C GLY A 93 16.68 -7.13 -8.27
N ASP A 94 17.12 -6.09 -7.57
CA ASP A 94 17.05 -6.00 -6.11
C ASP A 94 15.72 -5.36 -5.71
N VAL A 95 14.68 -6.19 -5.67
CA VAL A 95 13.31 -5.79 -5.33
C VAL A 95 13.26 -5.41 -3.86
N LEU A 96 12.77 -4.20 -3.59
CA LEU A 96 12.47 -3.73 -2.23
C LEU A 96 11.12 -4.27 -1.77
N PHE A 97 10.07 -4.06 -2.58
CA PHE A 97 8.76 -4.66 -2.37
C PHE A 97 7.96 -4.72 -3.67
N VAL A 98 6.92 -5.56 -3.66
CA VAL A 98 5.88 -5.64 -4.69
C VAL A 98 4.53 -5.58 -3.97
N GLU A 99 3.61 -4.75 -4.46
CA GLU A 99 2.25 -4.63 -3.89
C GLU A 99 1.22 -4.22 -4.95
N LYS A 100 -0.07 -4.33 -4.62
CA LYS A 100 -1.13 -3.74 -5.44
C LYS A 100 -0.96 -2.22 -5.47
N PHE A 101 -0.98 -1.63 -6.66
CA PHE A 101 -0.81 -0.20 -6.85
C PHE A 101 -2.03 0.58 -6.37
N ASP A 102 -1.81 1.50 -5.44
CA ASP A 102 -2.81 2.50 -5.01
C ASP A 102 -2.27 3.92 -5.32
N PRO A 103 -2.93 4.69 -6.21
CA PRO A 103 -2.50 6.04 -6.55
C PRO A 103 -2.65 7.06 -5.40
N ASN A 104 -3.46 6.74 -4.37
CA ASN A 104 -3.71 7.62 -3.24
C ASN A 104 -2.74 7.35 -2.08
N LYS A 105 -2.19 6.13 -2.00
CA LYS A 105 -1.19 5.74 -1.00
C LYS A 105 0.01 6.67 -1.05
N THR A 106 0.39 7.20 0.10
CA THR A 106 1.49 8.15 0.24
C THR A 106 2.69 7.42 0.86
N TYR A 107 3.86 7.67 0.30
CA TYR A 107 5.11 7.11 0.76
C TYR A 107 6.06 8.23 1.17
N THR A 108 6.91 7.92 2.12
CA THR A 108 8.00 8.77 2.58
C THR A 108 9.31 8.06 2.28
N ALA A 109 10.12 8.64 1.41
CA ALA A 109 11.45 8.14 1.09
C ALA A 109 12.52 8.95 1.84
N LEU A 110 13.44 8.25 2.48
CA LEU A 110 14.73 8.77 2.91
C LEU A 110 15.78 8.32 1.89
N TYR A 111 16.57 9.25 1.38
CA TYR A 111 17.60 8.92 0.41
C TYR A 111 18.79 9.87 0.51
N PHE A 112 19.96 9.39 0.08
CA PHE A 112 21.15 10.22 -0.05
C PHE A 112 21.26 10.73 -1.48
N ASP A 113 21.41 12.04 -1.66
CA ASP A 113 21.68 12.65 -2.96
C ASP A 113 23.18 12.85 -3.14
N GLY A 114 23.77 12.09 -4.06
CA GLY A 114 25.21 12.12 -4.32
C GLY A 114 25.71 13.45 -4.91
N ALA A 115 24.84 14.20 -5.59
CA ALA A 115 25.19 15.50 -6.17
C ALA A 115 25.39 16.57 -5.10
N SER A 116 24.44 16.69 -4.16
CA SER A 116 24.52 17.65 -3.05
C SER A 116 25.22 17.11 -1.80
N LYS A 117 25.52 15.81 -1.76
CA LYS A 117 26.11 15.10 -0.61
C LYS A 117 25.33 15.35 0.67
N SER A 118 24.01 15.14 0.60
CA SER A 118 23.09 15.39 1.72
C SER A 118 21.96 14.37 1.71
N PHE A 119 21.43 14.07 2.90
CA PHE A 119 20.22 13.26 3.04
C PHE A 119 18.97 14.10 2.79
N TYR A 120 18.01 13.50 2.11
CA TYR A 120 16.73 14.10 1.76
C TYR A 120 15.58 13.21 2.23
N VAL A 121 14.49 13.87 2.60
CA VAL A 121 13.19 13.26 2.82
C VAL A 121 12.22 13.76 1.76
N LYS A 122 11.39 12.85 1.23
CA LYS A 122 10.43 13.14 0.19
C LYS A 122 9.14 12.38 0.43
N ARG A 123 8.01 13.09 0.46
CA ARG A 123 6.66 12.53 0.54
C ARG A 123 5.96 12.61 -0.82
N PHE A 124 5.44 11.50 -1.32
CA PHE A 124 4.84 11.41 -2.67
C PHE A 124 3.92 10.20 -2.81
N SER A 125 3.19 10.10 -3.93
CA SER A 125 2.54 8.86 -4.38
C SER A 125 3.22 8.38 -5.65
N PHE A 126 3.32 7.06 -5.81
CA PHE A 126 3.73 6.48 -7.09
C PHE A 126 2.69 6.78 -8.17
N ILE A 127 3.16 6.76 -9.42
CA ILE A 127 2.32 6.98 -10.60
C ILE A 127 2.32 5.73 -11.47
N VAL A 128 1.36 5.62 -12.38
CA VAL A 128 1.39 4.58 -13.40
C VAL A 128 2.58 4.81 -14.33
N SER A 129 3.35 3.76 -14.61
CA SER A 129 4.48 3.79 -15.55
C SER A 129 4.48 2.68 -16.60
N ASP A 130 3.55 1.73 -16.51
CA ASP A 130 3.31 0.66 -17.48
C ASP A 130 4.58 0.00 -18.06
N ASN A 131 5.31 -0.71 -17.20
CA ASN A 131 6.58 -1.39 -17.46
C ASN A 131 7.77 -0.47 -17.77
N THR A 132 7.61 0.85 -17.66
CA THR A 132 8.71 1.81 -17.81
C THR A 132 9.34 2.07 -16.44
N PRO A 133 10.63 1.70 -16.22
CA PRO A 133 11.33 2.04 -14.98
C PRO A 133 11.53 3.55 -14.84
N ILE A 134 11.19 4.09 -13.68
CA ILE A 134 11.36 5.51 -13.34
C ILE A 134 12.12 5.62 -12.03
N CYS A 135 13.12 6.50 -11.98
CA CYS A 135 13.82 6.86 -10.74
C CYS A 135 13.00 7.88 -9.94
N PHE A 136 12.77 7.62 -8.66
CA PHE A 136 12.02 8.53 -7.76
C PHE A 136 12.92 9.26 -6.74
N ILE A 137 14.23 9.04 -6.79
CA ILE A 137 15.22 9.72 -5.96
C ILE A 137 16.04 10.74 -6.78
N SER A 138 17.33 10.48 -6.99
CA SER A 138 18.27 11.24 -7.81
C SER A 138 18.96 10.28 -8.78
N ASP A 139 19.19 10.72 -10.01
CA ASP A 139 19.86 9.95 -11.07
C ASP A 139 21.40 9.95 -10.95
N HIS A 140 21.94 10.67 -9.98
CA HIS A 140 23.38 10.75 -9.77
C HIS A 140 23.95 9.39 -9.31
N PRO A 141 25.10 8.91 -9.84
CA PRO A 141 25.63 7.56 -9.56
C PRO A 141 25.96 7.24 -8.10
N LYS A 142 26.15 8.28 -7.27
CA LYS A 142 26.40 8.16 -5.83
C LYS A 142 25.15 8.36 -4.96
N SER A 143 24.00 8.51 -5.58
CA SER A 143 22.72 8.57 -4.88
C SER A 143 22.24 7.15 -4.60
N TYR A 144 21.59 6.97 -3.45
CA TYR A 144 21.01 5.69 -3.07
C TYR A 144 19.80 5.90 -2.17
N LEU A 145 18.84 4.99 -2.25
CA LEU A 145 17.71 4.93 -1.34
C LEU A 145 18.21 4.42 0.02
N VAL A 146 17.84 5.13 1.09
CA VAL A 146 18.14 4.68 2.46
C VAL A 146 17.02 3.79 2.92
N GLU A 147 15.80 4.34 3.04
CA GLU A 147 14.61 3.62 3.47
C GLU A 147 13.35 4.23 2.82
N LEU A 148 12.27 3.46 2.80
CA LEU A 148 10.96 3.86 2.28
C LEU A 148 9.88 3.36 3.25
N SER A 149 9.01 4.27 3.70
CA SER A 149 7.87 3.95 4.58
C SER A 149 6.57 4.35 3.89
N SER A 150 5.51 3.58 4.16
CA SER A 150 4.13 3.91 3.79
C SER A 150 3.25 4.24 5.00
N ASP A 151 3.87 4.55 6.14
CA ASP A 151 3.15 4.89 7.35
C ASP A 151 2.37 6.19 7.17
N ARG A 152 1.21 6.28 7.82
CA ARG A 152 0.33 7.45 7.77
C ARG A 152 1.02 8.69 8.35
N HIS A 153 1.69 8.53 9.49
CA HIS A 153 2.42 9.59 10.20
C HIS A 153 3.89 9.18 10.42
N PRO A 154 4.71 9.18 9.35
CA PRO A 154 6.06 8.66 9.41
C PRO A 154 6.98 9.59 10.22
N GLN A 155 7.70 9.01 11.17
CA GLN A 155 8.74 9.68 11.93
C GLN A 155 10.10 9.12 11.56
N TYR A 156 11.10 9.99 11.43
CA TYR A 156 12.47 9.56 11.18
C TYR A 156 13.43 10.28 12.11
N GLU A 157 14.60 9.69 12.35
CA GLU A 157 15.65 10.34 13.10
C GLU A 157 16.86 10.69 12.25
N VAL A 158 17.50 11.79 12.60
CA VAL A 158 18.75 12.27 12.02
C VAL A 158 19.88 11.96 12.99
N ILE A 159 20.81 11.11 12.56
CA ILE A 159 22.00 10.74 13.33
C ILE A 159 23.17 11.58 12.83
N TRP A 160 23.84 12.27 13.76
CA TRP A 160 24.91 13.21 13.46
C TRP A 160 26.27 12.51 13.38
N ALA A 161 27.20 13.12 12.63
CA ALA A 161 28.58 12.64 12.52
C ALA A 161 29.38 12.91 13.81
N LEU A 162 29.00 13.95 14.56
CA LEU A 162 29.57 14.23 15.87
C LEU A 162 28.80 13.43 16.92
N GLU A 163 29.49 12.51 17.60
CA GLU A 163 28.90 11.60 18.58
C GLU A 163 28.29 12.32 19.80
N ASP A 164 28.78 13.53 20.11
CA ASP A 164 28.27 14.35 21.22
C ASP A 164 26.86 14.93 20.96
N LYS A 165 26.38 14.89 19.70
CA LYS A 165 25.05 15.40 19.36
C LYS A 165 24.04 14.24 19.33
N PRO A 166 22.99 14.27 20.19
CA PRO A 166 21.98 13.22 20.19
C PRO A 166 21.21 13.19 18.87
N ALA A 167 20.68 12.01 18.52
CA ALA A 167 19.81 11.86 17.36
C ALA A 167 18.57 12.76 17.50
N GLU A 168 18.15 13.35 16.39
CA GLU A 168 17.00 14.27 16.35
C GLU A 168 15.84 13.60 15.63
N ALA A 169 14.74 13.37 16.34
CA ALA A 169 13.50 12.85 15.76
C ALA A 169 12.74 13.97 15.03
N VAL A 170 12.21 13.66 13.85
CA VAL A 170 11.51 14.60 12.97
C VAL A 170 10.21 13.98 12.47
N ASP A 171 9.10 14.70 12.65
CA ASP A 171 7.83 14.39 11.96
C ASP A 171 7.98 14.71 10.46
N ALA A 172 7.92 13.70 9.60
CA ALA A 172 8.07 13.90 8.17
C ALA A 172 6.92 14.72 7.56
N GLU A 173 5.72 14.67 8.15
CA GLU A 173 4.56 15.39 7.65
C GLU A 173 4.67 16.90 7.85
N GLU A 174 5.06 17.31 9.06
CA GLU A 174 5.33 18.71 9.37
C GLU A 174 6.57 19.22 8.64
N TRP A 175 7.57 18.35 8.46
CA TRP A 175 8.81 18.72 7.80
C TRP A 175 8.62 18.98 6.31
N ILE A 176 7.83 18.16 5.61
CA ILE A 176 7.57 18.29 4.17
C ILE A 176 6.14 17.87 3.79
N ALA A 177 5.43 18.76 3.10
CA ALA A 177 4.16 18.42 2.47
C ALA A 177 4.34 17.41 1.30
N LYS A 178 3.33 16.59 1.02
CA LYS A 178 3.30 15.70 -0.16
C LYS A 178 3.61 16.48 -1.44
N LYS A 179 4.55 15.96 -2.23
CA LYS A 179 4.99 16.51 -3.52
C LYS A 179 4.77 15.50 -4.64
N GLY A 180 4.94 15.96 -5.87
CA GLY A 180 4.96 15.07 -7.04
C GLY A 180 6.22 14.19 -7.08
N ILE A 181 6.13 13.08 -7.81
CA ILE A 181 7.21 12.10 -7.89
C ILE A 181 8.50 12.61 -8.54
N ALA A 182 8.47 13.71 -9.30
CA ALA A 182 9.68 14.33 -9.87
C ALA A 182 10.37 15.31 -8.89
N ALA A 183 9.75 15.65 -7.77
CA ALA A 183 10.32 16.62 -6.83
C ALA A 183 11.54 16.03 -6.10
N LYS A 184 12.53 16.88 -5.79
CA LYS A 184 13.71 16.45 -5.03
C LYS A 184 13.40 16.13 -3.55
N GLY A 185 12.38 16.76 -2.97
CA GLY A 185 12.13 16.69 -1.52
C GLY A 185 12.88 17.78 -0.75
N LYS A 186 13.01 17.61 0.56
CA LYS A 186 13.65 18.57 1.48
C LYS A 186 14.86 17.91 2.15
N LYS A 187 15.92 18.67 2.37
CA LYS A 187 17.09 18.18 3.12
C LYS A 187 16.67 17.83 4.55
N CYS A 188 17.21 16.75 5.10
CA CYS A 188 16.96 16.35 6.49
C CYS A 188 17.62 17.32 7.49
N SER A 189 18.71 17.98 7.09
CA SER A 189 19.37 19.03 7.87
C SER A 189 19.86 20.15 6.95
N SER A 190 19.95 21.37 7.49
CA SER A 190 20.57 22.50 6.81
C SER A 190 22.10 22.40 6.74
N ARG A 191 22.71 21.62 7.64
CA ARG A 191 24.15 21.39 7.73
C ARG A 191 24.53 20.02 7.14
N ASN A 192 25.77 19.90 6.70
CA ASN A 192 26.32 18.69 6.08
C ASN A 192 27.00 17.73 7.09
N ASP A 193 26.53 17.72 8.33
CA ASP A 193 27.05 16.96 9.47
C ASP A 193 26.18 15.73 9.82
N VAL A 194 25.29 15.33 8.91
CA VAL A 194 24.45 14.13 9.07
C VAL A 194 25.25 12.88 8.66
N LYS A 195 25.32 11.90 9.55
CA LYS A 195 25.94 10.59 9.33
C LYS A 195 24.98 9.63 8.63
N SER A 196 23.75 9.54 9.12
CA SER A 196 22.71 8.67 8.58
C SER A 196 21.33 9.14 9.01
N VAL A 197 20.31 8.64 8.33
CA VAL A 197 18.89 8.81 8.68
C VAL A 197 18.22 7.45 8.64
N ARG A 198 17.17 7.25 9.45
CA ARG A 198 16.34 6.03 9.42
C ARG A 198 14.95 6.33 9.95
N PHE A 199 13.96 5.55 9.56
CA PHE A 199 12.64 5.63 10.18
C PHE A 199 12.68 5.08 11.60
N ILE A 200 11.82 5.65 12.44
CA ILE A 200 11.53 5.18 13.79
C ILE A 200 10.01 4.92 13.88
N GLU A 201 9.52 4.56 15.07
CA GLU A 201 8.10 4.30 15.26
C GLU A 201 7.24 5.48 14.77
N PRO A 202 6.19 5.24 13.96
CA PRO A 202 5.30 6.29 13.49
C PRO A 202 4.63 7.03 14.65
N LEU A 203 4.32 8.31 14.44
CA LEU A 203 3.57 9.08 15.42
C LEU A 203 2.11 8.63 15.44
N VAL A 204 1.53 8.49 16.62
CA VAL A 204 0.08 8.31 16.78
C VAL A 204 -0.53 9.69 17.01
N LYS A 205 -1.38 10.15 16.09
CA LYS A 205 -2.05 11.46 16.20
C LYS A 205 -3.48 11.28 16.70
N GLU A 206 -4.04 12.31 17.34
CA GLU A 206 -5.38 12.24 17.95
C GLU A 206 -6.48 11.89 16.93
N ASP A 207 -6.36 12.42 15.70
CA ASP A 207 -7.26 12.17 14.58
C ASP A 207 -7.36 10.68 14.17
N ASP A 208 -6.39 9.84 14.56
CA ASP A 208 -6.42 8.40 14.23
C ASP A 208 -7.38 7.62 15.15
N ASN A 209 -7.79 8.20 16.29
CA ASN A 209 -8.72 7.56 17.22
C ASN A 209 -10.20 7.82 16.86
N GLU A 210 -10.49 8.72 15.92
CA GLU A 210 -11.85 9.04 15.46
C GLU A 210 -12.25 8.20 14.23
N ILE A 211 -12.31 6.87 14.39
CA ILE A 211 -13.02 6.04 13.41
C ILE A 211 -14.53 6.17 13.70
N PRO A 212 -15.38 6.52 12.72
CA PRO A 212 -16.83 6.44 12.88
C PRO A 212 -17.21 4.98 13.11
N SER A 213 -17.77 4.67 14.28
CA SER A 213 -18.49 3.42 14.50
C SER A 213 -19.76 3.45 13.64
N GLU A 214 -19.74 2.80 12.48
CA GLU A 214 -20.97 2.51 11.73
C GLU A 214 -21.72 1.35 12.40
N ASP A 215 -22.91 1.68 12.89
CA ASP A 215 -24.11 0.87 13.09
C ASP A 215 -24.02 -0.50 13.76
N ASP A 216 -24.48 -0.55 15.02
CA ASP A 216 -25.30 -1.65 15.51
C ASP A 216 -26.66 -1.08 15.96
N GLU A 217 -27.53 -0.78 14.98
CA GLU A 217 -28.96 -0.74 15.24
C GLU A 217 -29.49 -2.16 15.30
N THR A 218 -29.80 -2.65 16.50
CA THR A 218 -31.00 -3.48 16.67
C THR A 218 -31.76 -3.14 17.96
N PRO A 219 -33.10 -3.25 17.95
CA PRO A 219 -33.98 -2.44 18.79
C PRO A 219 -34.30 -3.08 20.15
N GLN A 220 -34.60 -2.20 21.11
CA GLN A 220 -35.17 -2.48 22.42
C GLN A 220 -36.37 -3.45 22.38
N SER A 221 -36.36 -4.45 23.28
CA SER A 221 -37.59 -4.94 23.90
C SER A 221 -37.47 -4.85 25.42
N SER A 222 -38.45 -4.18 26.03
CA SER A 222 -38.54 -3.81 27.43
C SER A 222 -39.20 -4.87 28.31
N SER A 223 -38.94 -4.72 29.63
CA SER A 223 -39.67 -5.25 30.80
C SER A 223 -39.48 -6.75 31.11
N ALA A 224 -39.36 -7.20 32.37
CA ALA A 224 -39.73 -6.59 33.64
C ALA A 224 -38.88 -7.16 34.81
N GLU A 225 -38.66 -6.28 35.79
CA GLU A 225 -38.56 -6.44 37.25
C GLU A 225 -38.31 -7.84 37.88
N GLU A 226 -37.33 -7.85 38.79
CA GLU A 226 -37.10 -8.86 39.84
C GLU A 226 -38.31 -8.96 40.82
N PRO A 227 -38.41 -9.99 41.69
CA PRO A 227 -37.68 -9.89 42.97
C PRO A 227 -37.13 -11.21 43.54
N GLU A 228 -36.22 -11.01 44.50
CA GLU A 228 -35.53 -11.93 45.40
C GLU A 228 -36.39 -13.00 46.10
N ALA A 229 -35.78 -14.16 46.39
CA ALA A 229 -36.05 -14.90 47.63
C ALA A 229 -34.85 -15.76 48.04
N ILE A 230 -34.51 -15.66 49.33
CA ILE A 230 -33.41 -16.22 50.10
C ILE A 230 -33.79 -17.63 50.62
N ILE A 231 -32.79 -18.49 50.91
CA ILE A 231 -32.57 -19.31 52.14
C ILE A 231 -31.88 -20.65 51.83
N GLU A 232 -30.73 -20.85 52.51
CA GLU A 232 -30.13 -22.00 53.23
C GLU A 232 -30.61 -23.45 52.91
N ASP A 233 -29.87 -24.54 53.12
CA ASP A 233 -28.69 -24.87 53.93
C ASP A 233 -28.15 -26.25 53.47
N SER A 234 -26.94 -26.58 53.93
CA SER A 234 -26.44 -27.92 54.34
C SER A 234 -26.38 -29.05 53.27
N GLU A 235 -25.42 -29.97 53.20
CA GLU A 235 -24.59 -30.83 54.08
C GLU A 235 -23.45 -31.37 53.16
N GLU A 236 -22.27 -31.89 53.51
CA GLU A 236 -21.73 -32.46 54.74
C GLU A 236 -20.23 -32.79 54.51
N GLU A 237 -19.48 -32.89 55.63
CA GLU A 237 -18.39 -33.86 55.91
C GLU A 237 -17.01 -33.79 55.20
N THR A 238 -15.85 -34.01 55.86
CA THR A 238 -15.51 -34.60 57.18
C THR A 238 -14.02 -34.28 57.55
N TYR A 239 -13.79 -34.04 58.86
CA TYR A 239 -12.67 -34.32 59.82
C TYR A 239 -11.22 -34.59 59.34
N GLU A 240 -10.14 -34.48 60.12
CA GLU A 240 -9.69 -33.89 61.40
C GLU A 240 -8.17 -34.19 61.44
N GLU A 241 -7.33 -33.33 62.00
CA GLU A 241 -6.20 -33.79 62.82
C GLU A 241 -6.04 -32.87 64.04
N PRO A 242 -5.88 -33.43 65.26
CA PRO A 242 -5.84 -32.66 66.48
C PRO A 242 -4.42 -32.37 67.01
N THR A 243 -4.29 -31.16 67.57
CA THR A 243 -3.66 -30.80 68.87
C THR A 243 -2.14 -30.70 69.08
N LEU A 244 -1.78 -29.53 69.66
CA LEU A 244 -0.90 -29.22 70.82
C LEU A 244 0.50 -29.90 70.89
N PHE A 245 1.60 -29.18 71.10
CA PHE A 245 1.91 -28.07 72.03
C PHE A 245 2.97 -27.15 71.44
#